data_AF-C5M313-F1
#
_entry.id   AF-C5M313-F1
#
_cell.length_a   1.000
_cell.length_b   1.000
_cell.length_c   1.000
_cell.angle_alpha   90.00
_cell.angle_beta   90.00
_cell.angle_gamma   90.00
#
_symmetry.space_group_name_H-M   'P 1'
#
loop_
_entity.id
_entity.type
_entity.pdbx_description
1 polymer ?
#
loop_
_entity_poly.entity_id
_entity_poly.type
_entity_poly.pdbx_seq_one_letter_code
_entity_poly.pdbx_strand_id
1 'polypeptide(L)'
;MLPTPIIGKIDYEKVYEPSEDSFLLLDCFEQEKDFIQAAFKESIPFVTEIGTGSGIVTTFIAKNVLPKAMFLATDINPHACKTVIETMRCNKENPQDAYLIDSTQMSLTSAVRPHTIDILVFNPPYVPASEIPEIPTQDEDPVWLDLALVGGEDGMVVTWKVLDCLEQTLSSNGIAYILFCARNKPESVAEIMRERGWNVEVVIHRKAGWEVLSVLKFSKGK
;
A
#
# COMPACT_ATOMS: atom_id res chain seq x y z
N MET A 1 -20.68 1.64 -3.74
CA MET A 1 -19.77 2.29 -2.80
C MET A 1 -19.71 1.45 -1.56
N LEU A 2 -18.60 0.76 -1.39
CA LEU A 2 -18.30 -0.04 -0.20
C LEU A 2 -17.98 0.90 0.98
N PRO A 3 -18.26 0.49 2.23
CA PRO A 3 -18.06 1.38 3.37
C PRO A 3 -16.56 1.62 3.62
N THR A 4 -16.19 2.90 3.76
CA THR A 4 -14.87 3.31 4.25
C THR A 4 -14.70 2.87 5.71
N PRO A 5 -13.56 2.27 6.09
CA PRO A 5 -13.33 1.83 7.46
C PRO A 5 -13.30 2.99 8.45
N ILE A 6 -13.76 2.71 9.67
CA ILE A 6 -13.67 3.63 10.80
C ILE A 6 -12.25 3.59 11.35
N ILE A 7 -11.58 4.74 11.36
CA ILE A 7 -10.29 4.85 12.00
C ILE A 7 -10.48 5.13 13.49
N GLY A 8 -9.73 4.41 14.32
CA GLY A 8 -9.73 4.59 15.77
C GLY A 8 -9.04 5.91 16.19
N LYS A 9 -8.56 5.95 17.42
CA LYS A 9 -7.75 7.09 17.88
C LYS A 9 -6.36 7.03 17.24
N ILE A 10 -6.05 7.97 16.36
CA ILE A 10 -4.71 8.13 15.75
C ILE A 10 -4.06 9.42 16.27
N ASP A 11 -2.74 9.36 16.46
CA ASP A 11 -1.88 10.53 16.63
C ASP A 11 -1.36 10.99 15.26
N TYR A 12 -2.02 11.99 14.66
CA TYR A 12 -1.68 12.48 13.32
C TYR A 12 -0.38 13.30 13.28
N GLU A 13 0.23 13.59 14.42
CA GLU A 13 1.59 14.14 14.46
C GLU A 13 2.64 13.08 14.09
N LYS A 14 2.27 11.79 14.11
CA LYS A 14 3.19 10.66 13.88
C LYS A 14 2.73 9.74 12.76
N VAL A 15 1.44 9.64 12.49
CA VAL A 15 0.87 8.70 11.51
C VAL A 15 0.09 9.47 10.46
N TYR A 16 0.28 9.07 9.21
CA TYR A 16 -0.38 9.70 8.06
C TYR A 16 -1.92 9.65 8.18
N GLU A 17 -2.54 10.83 8.12
CA GLU A 17 -3.98 10.98 8.01
C GLU A 17 -4.44 10.61 6.59
N PRO A 18 -5.42 9.70 6.41
CA PRO A 18 -5.91 9.37 5.08
C PRO A 18 -6.34 10.60 4.29
N SER A 19 -5.88 10.68 3.05
CA SER A 19 -6.23 11.76 2.14
C SER A 19 -6.75 11.21 0.80
N GLU A 20 -6.87 12.08 -0.21
CA GLU A 20 -7.36 11.74 -1.54
C GLU A 20 -6.63 10.56 -2.20
N ASP A 21 -5.33 10.38 -1.90
CA ASP A 21 -4.54 9.25 -2.36
C ASP A 21 -4.99 7.91 -1.75
N SER A 22 -5.29 7.92 -0.46
CA SER A 22 -5.81 6.78 0.31
C SER A 22 -7.19 6.40 -0.18
N PHE A 23 -8.06 7.41 -0.41
CA PHE A 23 -9.41 7.17 -0.95
C PHE A 23 -9.39 6.69 -2.39
N LEU A 24 -8.44 7.16 -3.22
CA LEU A 24 -8.26 6.64 -4.58
C LEU A 24 -7.89 5.15 -4.58
N LEU A 25 -7.06 4.71 -3.63
CA LEU A 25 -6.78 3.28 -3.45
C LEU A 25 -8.03 2.49 -3.03
N LEU A 26 -8.89 3.04 -2.16
CA LEU A 26 -10.13 2.35 -1.80
C LEU A 26 -11.04 2.17 -3.01
N ASP A 27 -11.20 3.22 -3.81
CA ASP A 27 -11.98 3.19 -5.05
C ASP A 27 -11.37 2.23 -6.08
N CYS A 28 -10.04 2.17 -6.18
CA CYS A 28 -9.32 1.18 -6.99
C CYS A 28 -9.69 -0.25 -6.58
N PHE A 29 -9.66 -0.56 -5.28
CA PHE A 29 -9.99 -1.89 -4.78
C PHE A 29 -11.49 -2.21 -4.82
N GLU A 30 -12.37 -1.20 -4.77
CA GLU A 30 -13.79 -1.40 -5.07
C GLU A 30 -13.99 -1.81 -6.54
N GLN A 31 -13.32 -1.14 -7.48
CA GLN A 31 -13.39 -1.44 -8.91
C GLN A 31 -12.79 -2.82 -9.24
N GLU A 32 -11.68 -3.19 -8.61
CA GLU A 32 -10.97 -4.45 -8.86
C GLU A 32 -11.53 -5.64 -8.07
N LYS A 33 -12.54 -5.42 -7.21
CA LYS A 33 -13.07 -6.44 -6.29
C LYS A 33 -13.42 -7.75 -6.99
N ASP A 34 -14.23 -7.70 -8.04
CA ASP A 34 -14.71 -8.91 -8.73
C ASP A 34 -13.56 -9.66 -9.41
N PHE A 35 -12.61 -8.92 -10.01
CA PHE A 35 -11.41 -9.49 -10.62
C PHE A 35 -10.53 -10.19 -9.58
N ILE A 36 -10.22 -9.52 -8.47
CA ILE A 36 -9.40 -10.08 -7.38
C ILE A 36 -10.06 -11.31 -6.76
N GLN A 37 -11.37 -11.24 -6.47
CA GLN A 37 -12.11 -12.37 -5.92
C GLN A 37 -12.15 -13.57 -6.88
N ALA A 38 -12.27 -13.33 -8.19
CA ALA A 38 -12.21 -14.39 -9.18
C ALA A 38 -10.79 -14.99 -9.30
N ALA A 39 -9.75 -14.15 -9.28
CA ALA A 39 -8.35 -14.57 -9.41
C ALA A 39 -7.90 -15.47 -8.25
N PHE A 40 -8.38 -15.21 -7.03
CA PHE A 40 -7.97 -15.93 -5.82
C PHE A 40 -9.07 -16.85 -5.25
N LYS A 41 -10.12 -17.14 -6.01
CA LYS A 41 -11.30 -17.89 -5.56
C LYS A 41 -10.99 -19.23 -4.86
N GLU A 42 -10.00 -19.96 -5.36
CA GLU A 42 -9.62 -21.30 -4.90
C GLU A 42 -8.38 -21.29 -4.00
N SER A 43 -7.98 -20.12 -3.48
CA SER A 43 -6.76 -19.92 -2.69
C SER A 43 -6.97 -18.94 -1.55
N ILE A 44 -6.05 -18.93 -0.57
CA ILE A 44 -5.98 -17.91 0.47
C ILE A 44 -4.80 -17.01 0.11
N PRO A 45 -5.03 -15.82 -0.49
CA PRO A 45 -3.93 -14.98 -0.94
C PRO A 45 -3.22 -14.34 0.25
N PHE A 46 -1.90 -14.18 0.11
CA PHE A 46 -1.08 -13.40 1.03
C PHE A 46 -0.97 -11.95 0.52
N VAL A 47 -1.60 -11.03 1.26
CA VAL A 47 -1.70 -9.61 0.94
C VAL A 47 -0.71 -8.83 1.81
N THR A 48 0.08 -7.96 1.20
CA THR A 48 1.01 -7.09 1.92
C THR A 48 0.82 -5.65 1.51
N GLU A 49 0.63 -4.77 2.49
CA GLU A 49 0.69 -3.32 2.31
C GLU A 49 2.03 -2.80 2.81
N ILE A 50 2.75 -2.06 1.97
CA ILE A 50 3.93 -1.29 2.36
C ILE A 50 3.49 0.11 2.75
N GLY A 51 3.96 0.61 3.90
CA GLY A 51 3.64 1.94 4.39
C GLY A 51 2.18 2.01 4.84
N THR A 52 1.79 1.14 5.78
CA THR A 52 0.37 0.99 6.17
C THR A 52 -0.27 2.25 6.75
N GLY A 53 0.52 3.15 7.34
CA GLY A 53 0.01 4.40 7.90
C GLY A 53 -1.16 4.17 8.87
N SER A 54 -2.33 4.74 8.54
CA SER A 54 -3.57 4.58 9.32
C SER A 54 -4.19 3.17 9.26
N GLY A 55 -3.74 2.32 8.33
CA GLY A 55 -4.28 0.99 8.09
C GLY A 55 -5.62 0.98 7.35
N ILE A 56 -6.06 2.12 6.81
CA ILE A 56 -7.37 2.25 6.16
C ILE A 56 -7.49 1.36 4.92
N VAL A 57 -6.44 1.27 4.10
CA VAL A 57 -6.46 0.49 2.86
C VAL A 57 -6.44 -1.01 3.17
N THR A 58 -5.51 -1.47 4.02
CA THR A 58 -5.51 -2.86 4.50
C THR A 58 -6.86 -3.26 5.10
N THR A 59 -7.44 -2.40 5.95
CA THR A 59 -8.74 -2.69 6.59
C THR A 59 -9.87 -2.74 5.56
N PHE A 60 -9.87 -1.86 4.56
CA PHE A 60 -10.86 -1.86 3.50
C PHE A 60 -10.79 -3.13 2.67
N ILE A 61 -9.59 -3.56 2.24
CA ILE A 61 -9.41 -4.77 1.46
C ILE A 61 -9.87 -5.99 2.26
N ALA A 62 -9.43 -6.12 3.52
CA ALA A 62 -9.81 -7.23 4.39
C ALA A 62 -11.32 -7.32 4.59
N LYS A 63 -12.01 -6.21 4.82
CA LYS A 63 -13.46 -6.25 5.05
C LYS A 63 -14.27 -6.47 3.79
N ASN A 64 -13.93 -5.73 2.74
CA ASN A 64 -14.85 -5.52 1.63
C ASN A 64 -14.49 -6.34 0.38
N VAL A 65 -13.23 -6.78 0.27
CA VAL A 65 -12.69 -7.41 -0.95
C VAL A 65 -12.25 -8.86 -0.67
N LEU A 66 -11.40 -9.09 0.34
CA LEU A 66 -10.79 -10.39 0.64
C LEU A 66 -10.85 -10.76 2.14
N PRO A 67 -12.03 -11.07 2.69
CA PRO A 67 -12.20 -11.38 4.13
C PRO A 67 -11.53 -12.66 4.61
N LYS A 68 -11.07 -13.51 3.69
CA LYS A 68 -10.39 -14.77 4.00
C LYS A 68 -8.88 -14.74 3.75
N ALA A 69 -8.34 -13.62 3.26
CA ALA A 69 -6.92 -13.50 2.97
C ALA A 69 -6.08 -13.37 4.24
N MET A 70 -4.78 -13.63 4.11
CA MET A 70 -3.78 -13.34 5.13
C MET A 70 -3.16 -11.99 4.83
N PHE A 71 -3.13 -11.09 5.81
CA PHE A 71 -2.62 -9.74 5.68
C PHE A 71 -1.36 -9.57 6.53
N LEU A 72 -0.33 -9.01 5.90
CA LEU A 72 0.83 -8.45 6.60
C LEU A 72 0.97 -6.98 6.24
N ALA A 73 0.69 -6.10 7.19
CA ALA A 73 0.98 -4.68 7.03
C ALA A 73 2.43 -4.40 7.43
N THR A 74 3.14 -3.60 6.64
CA THR A 74 4.54 -3.24 6.92
C THR A 74 4.69 -1.73 6.96
N ASP A 75 5.51 -1.25 7.89
CA ASP A 75 5.85 0.16 7.98
C ASP A 75 7.21 0.32 8.67
N ILE A 76 7.95 1.37 8.38
CA ILE A 76 9.16 1.71 9.16
C ILE A 76 8.77 2.39 10.48
N ASN A 77 7.60 3.03 10.51
CA ASN A 77 7.05 3.73 11.66
C ASN A 77 6.33 2.74 12.60
N PRO A 78 6.83 2.53 13.83
CA PRO A 78 6.23 1.59 14.77
C PRO A 78 4.82 2.03 15.22
N HIS A 79 4.49 3.32 15.15
CA HIS A 79 3.16 3.83 15.47
C HIS A 79 2.15 3.39 14.40
N ALA A 80 2.51 3.46 13.12
CA ALA A 80 1.66 2.98 12.02
C ALA A 80 1.38 1.47 12.12
N CYS A 81 2.38 0.65 12.47
CA CYS A 81 2.17 -0.78 12.73
C CYS A 81 1.15 -1.04 13.85
N LYS A 82 1.19 -0.29 14.95
CA LYS A 82 0.19 -0.42 16.02
C LYS A 82 -1.19 0.04 15.53
N THR A 83 -1.23 1.16 14.81
CA THR A 83 -2.45 1.78 14.32
C THR A 83 -3.24 0.87 13.38
N VAL A 84 -2.62 0.17 12.43
CA VAL A 84 -3.37 -0.73 11.52
C VAL A 84 -4.09 -1.85 12.28
N ILE A 85 -3.48 -2.39 13.34
CA ILE A 85 -4.11 -3.41 14.19
C ILE A 85 -5.30 -2.83 14.96
N GLU A 86 -5.19 -1.60 15.46
CA GLU A 86 -6.29 -0.90 16.13
C GLU A 86 -7.43 -0.55 15.17
N THR A 87 -7.11 -0.01 13.98
CA THR A 87 -8.08 0.27 12.91
C THR A 87 -8.83 -1.00 12.53
N MET A 88 -8.17 -2.14 12.34
CA MET A 88 -8.85 -3.40 12.09
C MET A 88 -9.79 -3.79 13.24
N ARG A 89 -9.34 -3.68 14.48
CA ARG A 89 -10.15 -4.02 15.68
C ARG A 89 -11.42 -3.16 15.76
N CYS A 90 -11.32 -1.87 15.49
CA CYS A 90 -12.46 -0.93 15.48
C CYS A 90 -13.51 -1.28 14.40
N ASN A 91 -13.11 -1.99 13.35
CA ASN A 91 -13.98 -2.34 12.24
C ASN A 91 -14.52 -3.77 12.31
N LYS A 92 -14.21 -4.55 13.35
CA LYS A 92 -14.82 -5.86 13.57
C LYS A 92 -16.30 -5.69 13.92
N GLU A 93 -17.17 -6.34 13.15
CA GLU A 93 -18.61 -6.34 13.41
C GLU A 93 -18.97 -7.34 14.50
N ASN A 94 -18.37 -8.53 14.47
CA ASN A 94 -18.48 -9.51 15.53
C ASN A 94 -17.11 -9.78 16.17
N PRO A 95 -17.02 -9.88 17.50
CA PRO A 95 -15.77 -10.26 18.18
C PRO A 95 -15.19 -11.62 17.73
N GLN A 96 -16.04 -12.48 17.17
CA GLN A 96 -15.67 -13.79 16.64
C GLN A 96 -15.12 -13.75 15.21
N ASP A 97 -15.22 -12.61 14.52
CA ASP A 97 -14.66 -12.46 13.18
C ASP A 97 -13.13 -12.50 13.27
N ALA A 98 -12.56 -13.55 12.69
CA ALA A 98 -11.13 -13.79 12.64
C ALA A 98 -10.56 -13.26 11.31
N TYR A 99 -10.18 -11.98 11.30
CA TYR A 99 -9.29 -11.45 10.27
C TYR A 99 -7.86 -11.91 10.55
N LEU A 100 -7.23 -12.53 9.55
CA LEU A 100 -5.83 -12.97 9.63
C LEU A 100 -4.94 -11.79 9.25
N ILE A 101 -4.58 -10.97 10.23
CA ILE A 101 -3.76 -9.79 10.04
C ILE A 101 -2.69 -9.68 11.11
N ASP A 102 -1.49 -9.34 10.68
CA ASP A 102 -0.42 -8.87 11.55
C ASP A 102 0.26 -7.64 10.93
N SER A 103 1.09 -6.97 11.74
CA SER A 103 1.91 -5.85 11.30
C SER A 103 3.36 -6.08 11.70
N THR A 104 4.31 -5.59 10.92
CA THR A 104 5.72 -5.68 11.27
C THR A 104 6.46 -4.41 10.91
N GLN A 105 7.24 -3.91 11.88
CA GLN A 105 8.13 -2.80 11.66
C GLN A 105 9.32 -3.26 10.79
N MET A 106 9.35 -2.84 9.52
CA MET A 106 10.43 -3.21 8.60
C MET A 106 10.53 -2.21 7.44
N SER A 107 11.68 -2.24 6.76
CA SER A 107 11.86 -1.50 5.51
C SER A 107 11.24 -2.26 4.35
N LEU A 108 10.18 -1.72 3.75
CA LEU A 108 9.50 -2.32 2.59
C LEU A 108 9.11 -3.78 2.91
N THR A 109 9.66 -4.74 2.16
CA THR A 109 9.42 -6.19 2.33
C THR A 109 10.67 -6.94 2.82
N SER A 110 11.62 -6.26 3.47
CA SER A 110 12.96 -6.80 3.75
C SER A 110 13.01 -8.12 4.54
N ALA A 111 11.97 -8.40 5.33
CA ALA A 111 11.85 -9.64 6.11
C ALA A 111 10.79 -10.62 5.57
N VAL A 112 10.15 -10.29 4.44
CA VAL A 112 9.17 -11.16 3.80
C VAL A 112 9.89 -12.18 2.92
N ARG A 113 9.42 -13.43 2.93
CA ARG A 113 9.99 -14.48 2.09
C ARG A 113 9.84 -14.08 0.61
N PRO A 114 10.89 -14.27 -0.22
CA PRO A 114 10.77 -14.04 -1.66
C PRO A 114 9.68 -14.90 -2.31
N HIS A 115 9.03 -14.35 -3.33
CA HIS A 115 8.04 -15.00 -4.18
C HIS A 115 6.78 -15.50 -3.45
N THR A 116 6.36 -14.82 -2.37
CA THR A 116 5.17 -15.23 -1.60
C THR A 116 4.02 -14.24 -1.61
N ILE A 117 4.24 -12.98 -1.99
CA ILE A 117 3.17 -11.96 -1.93
C ILE A 117 2.27 -12.09 -3.17
N ASP A 118 1.00 -12.39 -2.95
CA ASP A 118 -0.01 -12.51 -4.01
C ASP A 118 -0.61 -11.17 -4.38
N ILE A 119 -0.78 -10.27 -3.41
CA ILE A 119 -1.21 -8.89 -3.64
C ILE A 119 -0.31 -7.96 -2.84
N LEU A 120 0.45 -7.12 -3.54
CA LEU A 120 1.21 -6.04 -2.95
C LEU A 120 0.45 -4.71 -3.13
N VAL A 121 0.37 -3.92 -2.07
CA VAL A 121 -0.21 -2.57 -2.12
C VAL A 121 0.84 -1.59 -1.64
N PHE A 122 1.01 -0.49 -2.36
CA PHE A 122 1.93 0.55 -1.94
C PHE A 122 1.41 1.94 -2.28
N ASN A 123 1.16 2.74 -1.25
CA ASN A 123 1.08 4.20 -1.35
C ASN A 123 2.45 4.77 -0.95
N PRO A 124 3.35 5.07 -1.90
CA PRO A 124 4.70 5.50 -1.56
C PRO A 124 4.75 6.90 -0.97
N PRO A 125 5.80 7.25 -0.21
CA PRO A 125 6.15 8.64 0.00
C PRO A 125 6.58 9.24 -1.35
N TYR A 126 5.76 10.10 -1.95
CA TYR A 126 5.98 10.65 -3.29
C TYR A 126 6.32 12.15 -3.31
N VAL A 127 6.42 12.81 -2.14
CA VAL A 127 6.76 14.24 -2.03
C VAL A 127 8.25 14.46 -2.28
N PRO A 128 8.63 15.32 -3.24
CA PRO A 128 10.04 15.54 -3.53
C PRO A 128 10.76 16.36 -2.46
N ALA A 129 11.98 15.94 -2.11
CA ALA A 129 12.88 16.64 -1.20
C ALA A 129 14.35 16.40 -1.60
N SER A 130 15.27 17.22 -1.11
CA SER A 130 16.70 17.04 -1.39
C SER A 130 17.27 15.72 -0.87
N GLU A 131 16.73 15.23 0.26
CA GLU A 131 17.19 14.03 0.94
C GLU A 131 16.00 13.28 1.54
N ILE A 132 16.17 11.98 1.78
CA ILE A 132 15.20 11.18 2.53
C ILE A 132 15.50 11.36 4.03
N PRO A 133 14.49 11.62 4.87
CA PRO A 133 14.69 11.74 6.32
C PRO A 133 15.32 10.47 6.90
N GLU A 134 16.18 10.65 7.91
CA GLU A 134 16.69 9.52 8.69
C GLU A 134 15.61 8.97 9.63
N ILE A 135 15.67 7.67 9.91
CA ILE A 135 14.77 7.06 10.89
C ILE A 135 15.13 7.62 12.27
N PRO A 136 14.18 8.27 12.97
CA PRO A 136 14.48 8.90 14.25
C PRO A 136 14.75 7.85 15.33
N THR A 137 15.61 8.20 16.28
CA THR A 137 15.93 7.33 17.42
C THR A 137 14.94 7.47 18.58
N GLN A 138 14.12 8.52 18.58
CA GLN A 138 13.15 8.81 19.63
C GLN A 138 11.73 8.47 19.16
N ASP A 139 10.93 7.89 20.05
CA ASP A 139 9.55 7.51 19.74
C ASP A 139 8.65 8.73 19.49
N GLU A 140 8.91 9.86 20.15
CA GLU A 140 8.14 11.11 20.04
C GLU A 140 8.82 12.13 19.13
N ASP A 141 9.17 11.72 17.92
CA ASP A 141 9.81 12.57 16.92
C ASP A 141 8.87 12.89 15.74
N PRO A 142 8.62 14.17 15.39
CA PRO A 142 7.77 14.53 14.26
C PRO A 142 8.30 14.03 12.89
N VAL A 143 9.58 13.65 12.80
CA VAL A 143 10.18 13.08 11.58
C VAL A 143 9.48 11.79 11.14
N TRP A 144 8.77 11.10 12.05
CA TRP A 144 7.93 9.95 11.68
C TRP A 144 6.89 10.27 10.61
N LEU A 145 6.32 11.48 10.61
CA LEU A 145 5.37 11.91 9.60
C LEU A 145 6.07 12.28 8.29
N ASP A 146 7.25 12.91 8.36
CA ASP A 146 8.05 13.24 7.17
C ASP A 146 8.43 11.99 6.38
N LEU A 147 8.75 10.89 7.07
CA LEU A 147 9.03 9.58 6.46
C LEU A 147 7.85 9.01 5.66
N ALA A 148 6.61 9.35 6.01
CA ALA A 148 5.42 8.93 5.27
C ALA A 148 5.22 9.72 3.97
N LEU A 149 5.85 10.88 3.84
CA LEU A 149 5.63 11.82 2.73
C LEU A 149 6.83 11.88 1.78
N VAL A 150 8.05 11.92 2.30
CA VAL A 150 9.24 12.33 1.54
C VAL A 150 9.86 11.18 0.74
N GLY A 151 9.85 11.33 -0.59
CA GLY A 151 10.31 10.32 -1.55
C GLY A 151 11.67 10.58 -2.22
N GLY A 152 12.44 11.58 -1.75
CA GLY A 152 13.73 11.98 -2.34
C GLY A 152 13.59 12.95 -3.52
N GLU A 153 14.65 13.12 -4.33
CA GLU A 153 14.82 14.24 -5.28
C GLU A 153 13.63 14.45 -6.24
N ASP A 154 13.08 13.35 -6.75
CA ASP A 154 11.93 13.33 -7.67
C ASP A 154 10.69 12.65 -7.05
N GLY A 155 10.74 12.32 -5.76
CA GLY A 155 9.68 11.58 -5.08
C GLY A 155 9.60 10.10 -5.45
N MET A 156 10.63 9.53 -6.10
CA MET A 156 10.59 8.16 -6.62
C MET A 156 11.67 7.24 -6.05
N VAL A 157 12.55 7.73 -5.17
CA VAL A 157 13.69 6.94 -4.66
C VAL A 157 13.21 5.68 -3.93
N VAL A 158 12.14 5.79 -3.12
CA VAL A 158 11.55 4.64 -2.42
C VAL A 158 10.73 3.77 -3.37
N THR A 159 9.97 4.38 -4.27
CA THR A 159 9.16 3.68 -5.28
C THR A 159 10.01 2.79 -6.18
N TRP A 160 11.15 3.27 -6.66
CA TRP A 160 12.06 2.48 -7.48
C TRP A 160 12.63 1.27 -6.75
N LYS A 161 12.92 1.37 -5.45
CA LYS A 161 13.35 0.20 -4.66
C LYS A 161 12.31 -0.92 -4.68
N VAL A 162 11.02 -0.57 -4.60
CA VAL A 162 9.93 -1.55 -4.69
C VAL A 162 9.80 -2.10 -6.11
N LEU A 163 9.77 -1.23 -7.12
CA LEU A 163 9.66 -1.62 -8.54
C LEU A 163 10.79 -2.58 -8.97
N ASP A 164 12.02 -2.29 -8.56
CA ASP A 164 13.20 -3.11 -8.86
C ASP A 164 13.17 -4.49 -8.17
N CYS A 165 12.42 -4.63 -7.07
CA CYS A 165 12.31 -5.86 -6.29
C CYS A 165 10.99 -6.63 -6.54
N LEU A 166 10.13 -6.20 -7.46
CA LEU A 166 8.82 -6.83 -7.67
C LEU A 166 8.95 -8.32 -8.04
N GLU A 167 9.94 -8.67 -8.87
CA GLU A 167 10.13 -10.06 -9.32
C GLU A 167 10.46 -10.99 -8.16
N GLN A 168 11.33 -10.55 -7.24
CA GLN A 168 11.70 -11.30 -6.03
C GLN A 168 10.59 -11.26 -4.97
N THR A 169 9.74 -10.24 -4.95
CA THR A 169 8.71 -10.06 -3.92
C THR A 169 7.44 -10.86 -4.23
N LEU A 170 6.94 -10.75 -5.47
CA LEU A 170 5.64 -11.29 -5.87
C LEU A 170 5.68 -12.79 -6.15
N SER A 171 4.59 -13.47 -5.79
CA SER A 171 4.34 -14.87 -6.17
C SER A 171 4.21 -15.01 -7.69
N SER A 172 4.11 -16.24 -8.19
CA SER A 172 3.99 -16.50 -9.64
C SER A 172 2.76 -15.83 -10.27
N ASN A 173 1.68 -15.66 -9.50
CA ASN A 173 0.46 -14.98 -9.92
C ASN A 173 0.27 -13.64 -9.20
N GLY A 174 1.35 -13.11 -8.60
CA GLY A 174 1.29 -11.93 -7.76
C GLY A 174 0.99 -10.67 -8.56
N ILE A 175 0.27 -9.75 -7.92
CA ILE A 175 -0.17 -8.48 -8.49
C ILE A 175 0.25 -7.36 -7.55
N ALA A 176 0.81 -6.27 -8.06
CA ALA A 176 1.09 -5.07 -7.27
C ALA A 176 0.20 -3.90 -7.71
N TYR A 177 -0.37 -3.19 -6.74
CA TYR A 177 -1.09 -1.93 -6.92
C TYR A 177 -0.26 -0.81 -6.29
N ILE A 178 0.24 0.11 -7.12
CA ILE A 178 1.12 1.20 -6.67
C ILE A 178 0.51 2.54 -7.09
N LEU A 179 0.42 3.45 -6.13
CA LEU A 179 -0.05 4.82 -6.36
C LEU A 179 1.08 5.72 -6.87
N PHE A 180 0.74 6.61 -7.81
CA PHE A 180 1.62 7.61 -8.38
C PHE A 180 0.91 8.96 -8.46
N CYS A 181 1.64 10.04 -8.23
CA CYS A 181 1.23 11.37 -8.65
C CYS A 181 1.78 11.71 -10.05
N ALA A 182 1.19 12.68 -10.75
CA ALA A 182 1.60 13.03 -12.11
C ALA A 182 3.08 13.45 -12.21
N ARG A 183 3.64 14.05 -11.15
CA ARG A 183 5.07 14.43 -11.11
C ARG A 183 5.99 13.21 -11.15
N ASN A 184 5.54 12.05 -10.67
CA ASN A 184 6.27 10.79 -10.76
C ASN A 184 6.32 10.20 -12.17
N LYS A 185 5.65 10.82 -13.16
CA LYS A 185 5.61 10.39 -14.57
C LYS A 185 5.20 8.91 -14.72
N PRO A 186 4.00 8.53 -14.25
CA PRO A 186 3.55 7.13 -14.22
C PRO A 186 3.61 6.43 -15.57
N GLU A 187 3.38 7.14 -16.69
CA GLU A 187 3.50 6.52 -18.02
C GLU A 187 4.94 6.12 -18.35
N SER A 188 5.93 6.97 -18.04
CA SER A 188 7.35 6.62 -18.23
C SER A 188 7.77 5.45 -17.34
N VAL A 189 7.26 5.38 -16.11
CA VAL A 189 7.46 4.22 -15.23
C VAL A 189 6.84 2.96 -15.85
N ALA A 190 5.62 3.07 -16.39
CA ALA A 190 4.94 1.96 -17.05
C ALA A 190 5.69 1.47 -18.29
N GLU A 191 6.21 2.36 -19.12
CA GLU A 191 7.06 2.04 -20.28
C GLU A 191 8.30 1.24 -19.86
N ILE A 192 9.06 1.73 -18.88
CA ILE A 192 10.25 1.06 -18.34
C ILE A 192 9.90 -0.34 -17.82
N MET A 193 8.81 -0.47 -17.07
CA MET A 193 8.41 -1.76 -16.49
C MET A 193 7.90 -2.74 -17.56
N ARG A 194 7.22 -2.26 -18.61
CA ARG A 194 6.85 -3.08 -19.77
C ARG A 194 8.07 -3.59 -20.54
N GLU A 195 9.09 -2.76 -20.72
CA GLU A 195 10.38 -3.19 -21.32
C GLU A 195 11.08 -4.27 -20.47
N ARG A 196 10.86 -4.25 -19.15
CA ARG A 196 11.33 -5.29 -18.20
C ARG A 196 10.42 -6.53 -18.16
N GLY A 197 9.41 -6.62 -19.03
CA GLY A 197 8.52 -7.79 -19.15
C GLY A 197 7.29 -7.78 -18.24
N TRP A 198 6.96 -6.66 -17.61
CA TRP A 198 5.74 -6.54 -16.79
C TRP A 198 4.54 -6.13 -17.63
N ASN A 199 3.37 -6.69 -17.30
CA ASN A 199 2.10 -6.11 -17.69
C ASN A 199 1.79 -4.94 -16.75
N VAL A 200 1.57 -3.75 -17.31
CA VAL A 200 1.27 -2.54 -16.54
C VAL A 200 -0.01 -1.88 -17.06
N GLU A 201 -1.02 -1.81 -16.20
CA GLU A 201 -2.34 -1.26 -16.47
C GLU A 201 -2.64 -0.08 -15.53
N VAL A 202 -3.17 1.02 -16.05
CA VAL A 202 -3.73 2.10 -15.22
C VAL A 202 -5.15 1.70 -14.83
N VAL A 203 -5.38 1.40 -13.54
CA VAL A 203 -6.69 0.93 -13.06
C VAL A 203 -7.64 2.09 -12.84
N ILE A 204 -7.14 3.13 -12.18
CA ILE A 204 -7.90 4.34 -11.87
C ILE A 204 -7.00 5.56 -11.94
N HIS A 205 -7.59 6.68 -12.34
CA HIS A 205 -6.96 7.98 -12.44
C HIS A 205 -7.93 9.05 -11.96
N ARG A 206 -7.46 9.99 -11.15
CA ARG A 206 -8.28 11.08 -10.60
C ARG A 206 -7.49 12.38 -10.52
N LYS A 207 -8.16 13.48 -10.87
CA LYS A 207 -7.70 14.83 -10.53
C LYS A 207 -8.43 15.28 -9.27
N ALA A 208 -7.69 15.47 -8.18
CA ALA A 208 -8.18 15.95 -6.89
C ALA A 208 -7.49 17.28 -6.54
N GLY A 209 -8.21 18.40 -6.73
CA GLY A 209 -7.61 19.73 -6.60
C GLY A 209 -6.47 19.95 -7.60
N TRP A 210 -5.26 20.14 -7.07
CA TRP A 210 -4.03 20.35 -7.85
C TRP A 210 -3.29 19.05 -8.17
N GLU A 211 -3.64 17.98 -7.48
CA GLU A 211 -2.98 16.69 -7.63
C GLU A 211 -3.70 15.85 -8.68
N VAL A 212 -2.87 15.15 -9.45
CA VAL A 212 -3.33 14.19 -10.44
C VAL A 212 -2.71 12.87 -10.03
N LEU A 213 -3.57 11.95 -9.61
CA LEU A 213 -3.20 10.69 -8.98
C LEU A 213 -3.64 9.53 -9.87
N SER A 214 -2.88 8.46 -9.86
CA SER A 214 -3.19 7.22 -10.59
C SER A 214 -2.72 6.01 -9.80
N VAL A 215 -3.49 4.93 -9.84
CA VAL A 215 -3.06 3.62 -9.35
C VAL A 215 -2.77 2.73 -10.55
N LEU A 216 -1.55 2.22 -10.62
CA LEU A 216 -1.11 1.28 -11.63
C LEU A 216 -1.08 -0.13 -11.05
N LYS A 217 -1.54 -1.09 -11.83
CA LYS A 217 -1.48 -2.52 -11.58
C LYS A 217 -0.33 -3.14 -12.35
N PHE A 218 0.56 -3.83 -11.65
CA PHE A 218 1.70 -4.56 -12.21
C PHE A 218 1.47 -6.05 -12.02
N SER A 219 1.64 -6.82 -13.08
CA SER A 219 1.58 -8.29 -13.05
C SER A 219 2.59 -8.89 -14.01
N LYS A 220 2.99 -10.15 -13.79
CA LYS A 220 3.99 -10.79 -14.66
C LYS A 220 3.45 -10.95 -16.09
N GLY A 221 4.29 -10.66 -17.08
CA GLY A 221 4.05 -11.00 -18.48
C GLY A 221 3.81 -12.51 -18.64
N LYS A 222 2.87 -12.91 -19.51
CA LYS A 222 2.70 -14.31 -19.88
C LYS A 222 3.82 -14.78 -20.81
#